data_AF-F2IVN5-F1
#
_entry.id   AF-F2IVN5-F1
#
_cell.length_a   1.000
_cell.length_b   1.000
_cell.length_c   1.000
_cell.angle_alpha   90.00
_cell.angle_beta   90.00
_cell.angle_gamma   90.00
#
_symmetry.space_group_name_H-M   'P 1'
#
loop_
_entity.id
_entity.type
_entity.pdbx_description
1 polymer ?
#
loop_
_entity_poly.entity_id
_entity_poly.type
_entity_poly.pdbx_seq_one_letter_code
_entity_poly.pdbx_strand_id
1 'polypeptide(L)'
;MRGQPGFFDIDERLKRLSDLGDQLEAFAGAVDFEIFRADLVKALAYSDGSQGGRPPFDPVMMFKVLVIQAANSLSDERTEFLISDRLSFMRFLGLGLSDRVPDARTIWLFREKLTKADAIQALFDRFDAALRASGYIAMGGQIVDASLIAAPKQRNTEDEKNDLKEGRIPEEWKAKPAKLRQKDRDARWTVKFSKAKERPDGTKPPVDIAIPAFGYQNHISIDRRFGLIRKWQATDAAAYEGARLREGLLDKSNTASHVWADTAYRSKANEMFMDENGFVSCVHRKKPKGRPMPRRTAIANGRKSKIRSHVEHVFAEQKSRMSLVIRTIGIARATLKIGMANIVYNVKRLICLEKAAMA
;
A
#
# COMPACT_ATOMS: atom_id res chain seq x y z
N MET A 1 40.48 14.81 31.25
CA MET A 1 39.07 14.41 31.08
C MET A 1 38.61 14.83 29.68
N ARG A 2 38.77 13.96 28.67
CA ARG A 2 38.17 14.13 27.34
C ARG A 2 37.35 12.86 27.10
N GLY A 3 36.02 12.96 27.08
CA GLY A 3 35.16 11.81 26.80
C GLY A 3 33.84 11.72 27.58
N GLN A 4 33.51 12.65 28.49
CA GLN A 4 32.15 12.74 29.01
C GLN A 4 31.28 13.53 28.02
N PRO A 5 30.14 12.98 27.57
CA PRO A 5 29.18 13.74 26.79
C PRO A 5 28.67 14.92 27.63
N GLY A 6 28.64 16.10 27.01
CA GLY A 6 28.01 17.29 27.58
C GLY A 6 26.51 17.07 27.77
N PHE A 7 25.95 17.82 28.73
CA PHE A 7 24.54 17.70 29.12
C PHE A 7 23.56 17.93 27.95
N PHE A 8 23.95 18.73 26.96
CA PHE A 8 23.13 19.08 25.79
C PHE A 8 23.56 18.39 24.49
N ASP A 9 24.57 17.51 24.52
CA ASP A 9 25.14 16.91 23.29
C ASP A 9 24.10 16.12 22.47
N ILE A 10 23.15 15.47 23.15
CA ILE A 10 22.07 14.73 22.50
C ILE A 10 21.08 15.69 21.84
N ASP A 11 20.69 16.76 22.53
CA ASP A 11 19.75 17.76 22.01
C ASP A 11 20.34 18.52 20.82
N GLU A 12 21.61 18.91 20.89
CA GLU A 12 22.32 19.54 19.78
C GLU A 12 22.39 18.60 18.56
N ARG A 13 22.63 17.31 18.78
CA ARG A 13 22.66 16.32 17.71
C ARG A 13 21.27 16.10 17.10
N LEU A 14 20.22 16.07 17.91
CA LEU A 14 18.83 15.97 17.43
C LEU A 14 18.43 17.23 16.64
N LYS A 15 18.79 18.43 17.12
CA LYS A 15 18.57 19.68 16.40
C LYS A 15 19.26 19.68 15.05
N ARG A 16 20.53 19.26 15.00
CA ARG A 16 21.26 19.10 13.73
C ARG A 16 20.59 18.10 12.79
N LEU A 17 19.99 17.02 13.31
CA LEU A 17 19.21 16.08 12.49
C LEU A 17 17.93 16.72 11.92
N SER A 18 17.25 17.55 12.72
CA SER A 18 16.12 18.35 12.24
C SER A 18 16.53 19.29 11.12
N ASP A 19 17.66 20.00 11.26
CA ASP A 19 18.20 20.91 10.24
C ASP A 19 18.56 20.18 8.92
N LEU A 20 18.98 18.91 9.02
CA LEU A 20 19.27 18.06 7.85
C LEU A 20 18.01 17.47 7.19
N GLY A 21 16.84 17.66 7.78
CA GLY A 21 15.55 17.21 7.24
C GLY A 21 15.15 15.80 7.67
N ASP A 22 14.89 15.61 8.97
CA ASP A 22 14.33 14.35 9.47
C ASP A 22 12.89 14.13 8.97
N GLN A 23 12.73 13.17 8.07
CA GLN A 23 11.44 12.80 7.53
C GLN A 23 10.47 12.30 8.61
N LEU A 24 10.95 11.60 9.65
CA LEU A 24 10.09 11.04 10.69
C LEU A 24 9.53 12.11 11.63
N GLU A 25 10.25 13.21 11.80
CA GLU A 25 9.74 14.39 12.49
C GLU A 25 8.57 15.01 11.73
N ALA A 26 8.68 15.12 10.40
CA ALA A 26 7.56 15.55 9.57
C ALA A 26 6.35 14.59 9.64
N PHE A 27 6.59 13.29 9.83
CA PHE A 27 5.51 12.31 10.01
C PHE A 27 4.79 12.54 11.34
N ALA A 28 5.54 12.74 12.43
CA ALA A 28 4.98 13.02 13.75
C ALA A 28 4.24 14.37 13.80
N GLY A 29 4.72 15.38 13.06
CA GLY A 29 4.05 16.68 12.98
C GLY A 29 2.75 16.67 12.16
N ALA A 30 2.70 15.89 11.07
CA ALA A 30 1.53 15.85 10.19
C ALA A 30 0.41 14.93 10.69
N VAL A 31 0.73 13.92 11.51
CA VAL A 31 -0.25 12.94 11.99
C VAL A 31 -0.11 12.70 13.47
N ASP A 32 -1.17 13.00 14.20
CA ASP A 32 -1.34 12.47 15.54
C ASP A 32 -1.66 10.97 15.48
N PHE A 33 -0.66 10.13 15.80
CA PHE A 33 -0.81 8.68 15.77
C PHE A 33 -1.71 8.14 16.89
N GLU A 34 -2.07 8.96 17.89
CA GLU A 34 -2.99 8.56 18.95
C GLU A 34 -4.41 8.29 18.43
N ILE A 35 -4.78 8.84 17.27
CA ILE A 35 -6.07 8.55 16.62
C ILE A 35 -6.29 7.04 16.36
N PHE A 36 -5.21 6.27 16.24
CA PHE A 36 -5.26 4.82 16.00
C PHE A 36 -5.41 4.00 17.28
N ARG A 37 -5.20 4.58 18.47
CA ARG A 37 -5.11 3.84 19.73
C ARG A 37 -6.35 2.98 19.98
N ALA A 38 -7.54 3.54 19.82
CA ALA A 38 -8.80 2.83 20.09
C ALA A 38 -8.95 1.57 19.22
N ASP A 39 -8.69 1.71 17.92
CA ASP A 39 -8.78 0.60 16.96
C ASP A 39 -7.67 -0.44 17.19
N LEU A 40 -6.46 0.01 17.52
CA LEU A 40 -5.33 -0.88 17.84
C LEU A 40 -5.58 -1.68 19.12
N VAL A 41 -6.04 -1.04 20.20
CA VAL A 41 -6.36 -1.73 21.46
C VAL A 41 -7.45 -2.77 21.24
N LYS A 42 -8.51 -2.41 20.50
CA LYS A 42 -9.59 -3.34 20.13
C LYS A 42 -9.06 -4.54 19.32
N ALA A 43 -8.18 -4.30 18.35
CA ALA A 43 -7.63 -5.35 17.50
C ALA A 43 -6.66 -6.28 18.22
N LEU A 44 -5.86 -5.75 19.14
CA LEU A 44 -4.81 -6.51 19.82
C LEU A 44 -5.35 -7.38 20.95
N ALA A 45 -6.50 -6.99 21.52
CA ALA A 45 -7.20 -7.66 22.61
C ALA A 45 -6.21 -8.21 23.67
N TYR A 46 -5.28 -7.35 24.11
CA TYR A 46 -4.28 -7.75 25.08
C TYR A 46 -4.97 -8.16 26.38
N SER A 47 -4.46 -9.23 27.00
CA SER A 47 -4.93 -9.66 28.32
C SER A 47 -4.61 -8.59 29.35
N ASP A 48 -5.45 -8.51 30.38
CA ASP A 48 -5.36 -7.60 31.53
C ASP A 48 -4.09 -7.76 32.40
N GLY A 49 -3.16 -8.64 32.02
CA GLY A 49 -1.95 -8.91 32.77
C GLY A 49 -2.15 -9.80 34.00
N SER A 50 -3.35 -10.34 34.23
CA SER A 50 -3.70 -11.21 35.37
C SER A 50 -2.80 -12.44 35.50
N GLN A 51 -2.20 -12.91 34.39
CA GLN A 51 -1.32 -14.08 34.32
C GLN A 51 0.17 -13.75 34.55
N GLY A 52 0.53 -12.55 35.03
CA GLY A 52 1.90 -12.23 35.46
C GLY A 52 2.95 -12.14 34.34
N GLY A 53 2.53 -11.75 33.14
CA GLY A 53 3.41 -11.59 31.98
C GLY A 53 4.12 -10.23 31.92
N ARG A 54 5.21 -10.15 31.15
CA ARG A 54 5.86 -8.87 30.81
C ARG A 54 4.83 -7.92 30.16
N PRO A 55 4.73 -6.65 30.60
CA PRO A 55 3.79 -5.71 30.01
C PRO A 55 3.98 -5.58 28.50
N PRO A 56 2.90 -5.53 27.72
CA PRO A 56 2.98 -5.33 26.28
C PRO A 56 3.54 -3.94 25.96
N PHE A 57 4.19 -3.81 24.81
CA PHE A 57 4.58 -2.50 24.29
C PHE A 57 3.34 -1.66 23.94
N ASP A 58 3.51 -0.34 23.97
CA ASP A 58 2.47 0.60 23.57
C ASP A 58 2.01 0.33 22.12
N PRO A 59 0.70 0.14 21.87
CA PRO A 59 0.18 -0.15 20.54
C PRO A 59 0.51 0.92 19.49
N VAL A 60 0.50 2.19 19.88
CA VAL A 60 0.77 3.32 18.96
C VAL A 60 2.24 3.32 18.58
N MET A 61 3.15 3.11 19.53
CA MET A 61 4.58 2.90 19.25
C MET A 61 4.80 1.72 18.30
N MET A 62 4.17 0.57 18.55
CA MET A 62 4.27 -0.59 17.66
C MET A 62 3.71 -0.32 16.25
N PHE A 63 2.64 0.48 16.14
CA PHE A 63 2.12 0.92 14.84
C PHE A 63 3.09 1.86 14.13
N LYS A 64 3.73 2.81 14.84
CA LYS A 64 4.81 3.65 14.30
C LYS A 64 6.00 2.81 13.80
N VAL A 65 6.32 1.69 14.45
CA VAL A 65 7.33 0.74 13.92
C VAL A 65 6.91 0.20 12.55
N LEU A 66 5.63 -0.17 12.36
CA LEU A 66 5.14 -0.62 11.04
C LEU A 66 5.16 0.50 9.99
N VAL A 67 4.95 1.75 10.39
CA VAL A 67 5.10 2.93 9.52
C VAL A 67 6.55 3.08 9.04
N ILE A 68 7.53 2.95 9.95
CA ILE A 68 8.96 2.94 9.59
C ILE A 68 9.25 1.81 8.60
N GLN A 69 8.75 0.60 8.86
CA GLN A 69 8.95 -0.56 7.98
C GLN A 69 8.38 -0.35 6.59
N ALA A 70 7.14 0.17 6.49
CA ALA A 70 6.49 0.42 5.21
C ALA A 70 7.16 1.56 4.44
N ALA A 71 7.66 2.58 5.13
CA ALA A 71 8.38 3.69 4.49
C ALA A 71 9.74 3.27 3.90
N ASN A 72 10.41 2.28 4.51
CA ASN A 72 11.80 1.92 4.21
C ASN A 72 12.00 0.47 3.69
N SER A 73 10.92 -0.30 3.48
CA SER A 73 10.94 -1.72 3.04
C SER A 73 11.75 -2.68 3.93
N LEU A 74 11.79 -2.43 5.24
CA LEU A 74 12.64 -3.17 6.18
C LEU A 74 12.08 -4.58 6.51
N SER A 75 12.98 -5.51 6.87
CA SER A 75 12.61 -6.77 7.55
C SER A 75 12.47 -6.54 9.04
N ASP A 76 11.89 -7.50 9.77
CA ASP A 76 11.70 -7.40 11.22
C ASP A 76 13.05 -7.28 11.96
N GLU A 77 14.04 -8.09 11.59
CA GLU A 77 15.40 -8.07 12.17
C GLU A 77 16.14 -6.77 11.84
N ARG A 78 16.01 -6.30 10.59
CA ARG A 78 16.63 -5.03 10.20
C ARG A 78 15.97 -3.84 10.90
N THR A 79 14.68 -3.95 11.21
CA THR A 79 13.94 -2.92 11.94
C THR A 79 14.42 -2.84 13.39
N GLU A 80 14.51 -3.98 14.07
CA GLU A 80 15.08 -4.07 15.42
C GLU A 80 16.48 -3.43 15.46
N PHE A 81 17.37 -3.83 14.56
CA PHE A 81 18.71 -3.26 14.48
C PHE A 81 18.69 -1.74 14.27
N LEU A 82 17.89 -1.24 13.32
CA LEU A 82 17.87 0.18 12.98
C LEU A 82 17.20 1.05 14.04
N ILE A 83 16.27 0.52 14.83
CA ILE A 83 15.71 1.25 15.97
C ILE A 83 16.80 1.46 17.02
N SER A 84 17.62 0.45 17.29
CA SER A 84 18.74 0.55 18.25
C SER A 84 19.90 1.43 17.74
N ASP A 85 20.10 1.49 16.42
CA ASP A 85 21.22 2.22 15.79
C ASP A 85 20.90 3.70 15.51
N ARG A 86 19.66 4.04 15.16
CA ARG A 86 19.30 5.37 14.64
C ARG A 86 18.52 6.22 15.64
N LEU A 87 19.14 7.34 16.03
CA LEU A 87 18.52 8.35 16.89
C LEU A 87 17.19 8.91 16.34
N SER A 88 17.06 9.08 15.02
CA SER A 88 15.80 9.56 14.42
C SER A 88 14.65 8.57 14.58
N PHE A 89 14.94 7.27 14.57
CA PHE A 89 13.94 6.22 14.78
C PHE A 89 13.53 6.19 16.25
N MET A 90 14.50 6.24 17.17
CA MET A 90 14.23 6.31 18.61
C MET A 90 13.39 7.54 18.95
N ARG A 91 13.74 8.72 18.42
CA ARG A 91 12.99 9.97 18.60
C ARG A 91 11.54 9.84 18.11
N PHE A 92 11.32 9.29 16.92
CA PHE A 92 9.97 9.09 16.37
C PHE A 92 9.11 8.13 17.21
N LEU A 93 9.73 7.09 17.75
CA LEU A 93 9.08 6.10 18.60
C LEU A 93 8.90 6.56 20.05
N GLY A 94 9.53 7.66 20.45
CA GLY A 94 9.53 8.15 21.83
C GLY A 94 10.38 7.30 22.78
N LEU A 95 11.44 6.66 22.26
CA LEU A 95 12.36 5.81 23.03
C LEU A 95 13.60 6.60 23.43
N GLY A 96 13.98 6.50 24.71
CA GLY A 96 15.28 6.92 25.22
C GLY A 96 16.37 5.87 24.98
N LEU A 97 17.63 6.25 25.20
CA LEU A 97 18.80 5.38 24.95
C LEU A 97 18.82 4.10 25.78
N SER A 98 18.17 4.10 26.95
CA SER A 98 18.09 2.97 27.86
C SER A 98 16.77 2.20 27.76
N ASP A 99 15.84 2.68 26.93
CA ASP A 99 14.53 2.05 26.79
C ASP A 99 14.64 0.74 26.01
N ARG A 100 13.67 -0.14 26.26
CA ARG A 100 13.62 -1.43 25.60
C ARG A 100 13.10 -1.27 24.18
N VAL A 101 13.82 -1.84 23.22
CA VAL A 101 13.42 -1.88 21.81
C VAL A 101 12.61 -3.16 21.54
N PRO A 102 11.53 -3.11 20.73
CA PRO A 102 10.83 -4.30 20.28
C PRO A 102 11.73 -5.19 19.41
N ASP A 103 11.86 -6.45 19.78
CA ASP A 103 12.58 -7.43 18.97
C ASP A 103 11.79 -7.83 17.70
N ALA A 104 12.46 -8.45 16.74
CA ALA A 104 11.87 -8.88 15.48
C ALA A 104 10.64 -9.78 15.68
N ARG A 105 10.68 -10.66 16.69
CA ARG A 105 9.58 -11.58 17.01
C ARG A 105 8.35 -10.83 17.53
N THR A 106 8.55 -9.77 18.30
CA THR A 106 7.50 -8.91 18.84
C THR A 106 6.83 -8.12 17.73
N ILE A 107 7.63 -7.57 16.81
CA ILE A 107 7.10 -6.88 15.60
C ILE A 107 6.30 -7.85 14.75
N TRP A 108 6.82 -9.06 14.53
CA TRP A 108 6.10 -10.11 13.80
C TRP A 108 4.77 -10.49 14.48
N LEU A 109 4.78 -10.71 15.81
CA LEU A 109 3.60 -11.09 16.57
C LEU A 109 2.53 -10.00 16.53
N PHE A 110 2.93 -8.74 16.63
CA PHE A 110 2.04 -7.59 16.51
C PHE A 110 1.35 -7.57 15.14
N ARG A 111 2.13 -7.71 14.07
CA ARG A 111 1.62 -7.80 12.70
C ARG A 111 0.64 -8.96 12.52
N GLU A 112 0.97 -10.12 13.09
CA GLU A 112 0.13 -11.32 13.01
C GLU A 112 -1.21 -11.12 13.73
N LYS A 113 -1.21 -10.47 14.90
CA LYS A 113 -2.45 -10.12 15.61
C LYS A 113 -3.33 -9.18 14.79
N LEU A 114 -2.76 -8.11 14.24
CA LEU A 114 -3.51 -7.19 13.36
C LEU A 114 -4.06 -7.89 12.11
N THR A 115 -3.31 -8.85 11.56
CA THR A 115 -3.75 -9.65 10.42
C THR A 115 -4.94 -10.54 10.78
N LYS A 116 -4.89 -11.22 11.93
CA LYS A 116 -5.99 -12.08 12.41
C LYS A 116 -7.25 -11.30 12.76
N ALA A 117 -7.09 -10.07 13.23
CA ALA A 117 -8.19 -9.17 13.57
C ALA A 117 -8.76 -8.40 12.36
N ASP A 118 -8.18 -8.57 11.16
CA ASP A 118 -8.51 -7.80 9.94
C ASP A 118 -8.56 -6.27 10.17
N ALA A 119 -7.66 -5.78 11.01
CA ALA A 119 -7.74 -4.42 11.56
C ALA A 119 -7.30 -3.32 10.56
N ILE A 120 -6.61 -3.67 9.48
CA ILE A 120 -5.99 -2.70 8.59
C ILE A 120 -7.00 -1.81 7.86
N GLN A 121 -8.18 -2.34 7.54
CA GLN A 121 -9.23 -1.57 6.91
C GLN A 121 -9.78 -0.51 7.88
N ALA A 122 -10.04 -0.90 9.13
CA ALA A 122 -10.46 0.04 10.18
C ALA A 122 -9.43 1.13 10.43
N LEU A 123 -8.14 0.77 10.52
CA LEU A 123 -7.04 1.75 10.67
C LEU A 123 -6.96 2.71 9.48
N PHE A 124 -7.13 2.20 8.26
CA PHE A 124 -7.16 3.05 7.07
C PHE A 124 -8.35 4.01 7.08
N ASP A 125 -9.56 3.52 7.39
CA ASP A 125 -10.77 4.33 7.45
C ASP A 125 -10.70 5.38 8.58
N ARG A 126 -10.08 5.04 9.72
CA ARG A 126 -9.79 5.98 10.82
C ARG A 126 -8.88 7.12 10.37
N PHE A 127 -7.86 6.82 9.56
CA PHE A 127 -6.98 7.84 9.01
C PHE A 127 -7.69 8.70 7.96
N ASP A 128 -8.48 8.09 7.06
CA ASP A 128 -9.26 8.81 6.07
C ASP A 128 -10.31 9.74 6.72
N ALA A 129 -10.93 9.32 7.83
CA ALA A 129 -11.80 10.17 8.63
C ALA A 129 -11.05 11.38 9.22
N ALA A 130 -9.83 11.18 9.74
CA ALA A 130 -8.99 12.28 10.22
C ALA A 130 -8.60 13.26 9.10
N LEU A 131 -8.26 12.74 7.91
CA LEU A 131 -8.00 13.56 6.71
C LEU A 131 -9.21 14.40 6.29
N ARG A 132 -10.42 13.82 6.32
CA ARG A 132 -11.64 14.58 6.05
C ARG A 132 -11.88 15.67 7.10
N ALA A 133 -11.66 15.36 8.37
CA ALA A 133 -11.83 16.31 9.48
C ALA A 133 -10.84 17.50 9.40
N SER A 134 -9.63 17.29 8.90
CA SER A 134 -8.65 18.35 8.66
C SER A 134 -8.87 19.12 7.34
N GLY A 135 -9.98 18.90 6.64
CA GLY A 135 -10.38 19.64 5.45
C GLY A 135 -9.94 19.03 4.12
N TYR A 136 -9.21 17.90 4.13
CA TYR A 136 -8.86 17.16 2.92
C TYR A 136 -10.00 16.23 2.49
N ILE A 137 -11.13 16.82 2.13
CA ILE A 137 -12.32 16.11 1.63
C ILE A 137 -12.05 15.59 0.21
N ALA A 138 -12.56 14.41 -0.13
CA ALA A 138 -12.40 13.84 -1.48
C ALA A 138 -13.09 14.73 -2.52
N MET A 139 -12.30 15.34 -3.41
CA MET A 139 -12.76 16.35 -4.37
C MET A 139 -12.32 16.07 -5.81
N GLY A 140 -13.10 16.59 -6.75
CA GLY A 140 -12.78 16.58 -8.18
C GLY A 140 -13.03 15.25 -8.88
N GLY A 141 -13.71 14.32 -8.22
CA GLY A 141 -13.98 12.95 -8.65
C GLY A 141 -12.84 12.01 -8.29
N GLN A 142 -12.88 10.80 -8.83
CA GLN A 142 -12.03 9.70 -8.37
C GLN A 142 -11.38 8.93 -9.51
N ILE A 143 -10.12 8.56 -9.29
CA ILE A 143 -9.30 7.84 -10.27
C ILE A 143 -9.03 6.44 -9.72
N VAL A 144 -9.46 5.44 -10.48
CA VAL A 144 -9.33 4.02 -10.12
C VAL A 144 -8.27 3.38 -11.00
N ASP A 145 -7.32 2.72 -10.36
CA ASP A 145 -6.29 1.92 -11.05
C ASP A 145 -5.75 0.82 -10.13
N ALA A 146 -5.01 -0.11 -10.72
CA ALA A 146 -4.38 -1.19 -9.99
C ALA A 146 -2.88 -1.29 -10.28
N SER A 147 -2.11 -1.67 -9.28
CA SER A 147 -0.69 -1.99 -9.44
C SER A 147 -0.37 -3.40 -9.00
N LEU A 148 0.39 -4.09 -9.83
CA LEU A 148 1.05 -5.33 -9.44
C LEU A 148 2.17 -5.06 -8.43
N ILE A 149 2.16 -5.83 -7.36
CA ILE A 149 3.19 -5.87 -6.32
C ILE A 149 3.82 -7.25 -6.34
N ALA A 150 5.14 -7.27 -6.51
CA ALA A 150 5.89 -8.51 -6.62
C ALA A 150 5.90 -9.29 -5.30
N ALA A 151 5.86 -10.60 -5.40
CA ALA A 151 6.19 -11.55 -4.34
C ALA A 151 7.34 -12.47 -4.79
N PRO A 152 8.09 -13.10 -3.87
CA PRO A 152 9.11 -14.09 -4.20
C PRO A 152 8.56 -15.19 -5.11
N LYS A 153 9.18 -15.33 -6.29
CA LYS A 153 8.75 -16.30 -7.31
C LYS A 153 8.91 -17.73 -6.78
N GLN A 154 7.85 -18.51 -6.86
CA GLN A 154 7.87 -19.92 -6.49
C GLN A 154 8.03 -20.80 -7.73
N ARG A 155 8.92 -21.80 -7.63
CA ARG A 155 9.03 -22.86 -8.63
C ARG A 155 7.97 -23.91 -8.32
N ASN A 156 6.93 -23.94 -9.16
CA ASN A 156 5.84 -24.90 -9.12
C ASN A 156 5.66 -25.52 -10.51
N THR A 157 5.30 -26.79 -10.57
CA THR A 157 4.91 -27.48 -11.83
C THR A 157 3.58 -26.95 -12.36
N GLU A 158 3.19 -27.31 -13.58
CA GLU A 158 1.90 -26.88 -14.15
C GLU A 158 0.71 -27.51 -13.41
N ASP A 159 0.81 -28.79 -13.04
CA ASP A 159 -0.21 -29.48 -12.26
C ASP A 159 -0.41 -28.83 -10.89
N GLU A 160 0.69 -28.53 -10.18
CA GLU A 160 0.64 -27.80 -8.91
C GLU A 160 -0.03 -26.42 -9.08
N LYS A 161 0.22 -25.72 -10.20
CA LYS A 161 -0.44 -24.42 -10.47
C LYS A 161 -1.93 -24.58 -10.74
N ASN A 162 -2.35 -25.62 -11.44
CA ASN A 162 -3.76 -25.87 -11.74
C ASN A 162 -4.53 -26.24 -10.47
N ASP A 163 -3.95 -27.09 -9.61
CA ASP A 163 -4.54 -27.38 -8.30
C ASP A 163 -4.72 -26.13 -7.44
N LEU A 164 -3.70 -25.26 -7.40
CA LEU A 164 -3.80 -23.99 -6.67
C LEU A 164 -4.85 -23.05 -7.25
N LYS A 165 -5.04 -23.02 -8.58
CA LYS A 165 -6.12 -22.23 -9.22
C LYS A 165 -7.50 -22.74 -8.80
N GLU A 166 -7.65 -24.04 -8.65
CA GLU A 166 -8.88 -24.70 -8.19
C GLU A 166 -9.04 -24.67 -6.65
N GLY A 167 -8.09 -24.07 -5.93
CA GLY A 167 -8.09 -23.99 -4.47
C GLY A 167 -7.67 -25.29 -3.76
N ARG A 168 -7.29 -26.32 -4.51
CA ARG A 168 -6.79 -27.59 -3.98
C ARG A 168 -5.33 -27.46 -3.53
N ILE A 169 -4.95 -28.28 -2.55
CA ILE A 169 -3.56 -28.42 -2.13
C ILE A 169 -2.99 -29.65 -2.85
N PRO A 170 -1.89 -29.53 -3.61
CA PRO A 170 -1.23 -30.68 -4.23
C PRO A 170 -0.90 -31.76 -3.19
N GLU A 171 -1.17 -33.03 -3.51
CA GLU A 171 -0.99 -34.15 -2.56
C GLU A 171 0.45 -34.28 -2.07
N GLU A 172 1.43 -34.01 -2.93
CA GLU A 172 2.85 -33.99 -2.55
C GLU A 172 3.18 -32.96 -1.47
N TRP A 173 2.41 -31.87 -1.38
CA TRP A 173 2.60 -30.84 -0.36
C TRP A 173 1.93 -31.25 0.94
N LYS A 174 0.78 -31.94 0.88
CA LYS A 174 0.14 -32.51 2.07
C LYS A 174 1.04 -33.54 2.75
N ALA A 175 1.72 -34.37 1.94
CA ALA A 175 2.71 -35.33 2.43
C ALA A 175 3.94 -34.67 3.07
N LYS A 176 4.19 -33.38 2.83
CA LYS A 176 5.36 -32.63 3.34
C LYS A 176 4.93 -31.31 4.00
N PRO A 177 4.44 -31.34 5.27
CA PRO A 177 3.98 -30.15 5.98
C PRO A 177 5.00 -29.01 6.06
N ALA A 178 6.30 -29.33 6.14
CA ALA A 178 7.36 -28.33 6.12
C ALA A 178 7.43 -27.55 4.80
N LYS A 179 7.27 -28.22 3.66
CA LYS A 179 7.21 -27.61 2.33
C LYS A 179 5.96 -26.74 2.22
N LEU A 180 4.82 -27.24 2.69
CA LEU A 180 3.54 -26.52 2.63
C LEU A 180 3.59 -25.16 3.34
N ARG A 181 4.24 -25.07 4.52
CA ARG A 181 4.39 -23.81 5.27
C ARG A 181 5.20 -22.72 4.56
N GLN A 182 6.04 -23.11 3.60
CA GLN A 182 6.87 -22.19 2.82
C GLN A 182 6.25 -21.79 1.47
N LYS A 183 5.13 -22.42 1.09
CA LYS A 183 4.45 -22.15 -0.19
C LYS A 183 3.38 -21.09 -0.03
N ASP A 184 3.35 -20.16 -0.98
CA ASP A 184 2.33 -19.13 -1.07
C ASP A 184 1.25 -19.64 -2.01
N ARG A 185 0.12 -19.95 -1.40
CA ARG A 185 -1.04 -20.54 -2.07
C ARG A 185 -1.99 -19.49 -2.61
N ASP A 186 -1.79 -18.21 -2.31
CA ASP A 186 -2.68 -17.12 -2.67
C ASP A 186 -2.08 -16.25 -3.77
N ALA A 187 -0.76 -16.06 -3.78
CA ALA A 187 -0.09 -15.37 -4.87
C ALA A 187 -0.31 -16.09 -6.22
N ARG A 188 -0.53 -15.32 -7.30
CA ARG A 188 -0.78 -15.87 -8.64
C ARG A 188 0.18 -15.27 -9.67
N TRP A 189 0.31 -15.96 -10.79
CA TRP A 189 1.03 -15.47 -11.97
C TRP A 189 0.10 -14.66 -12.86
N THR A 190 0.61 -13.56 -13.40
CA THR A 190 -0.04 -12.79 -14.45
C THR A 190 0.99 -12.34 -15.48
N VAL A 191 0.53 -11.96 -16.67
CA VAL A 191 1.39 -11.49 -17.76
C VAL A 191 1.07 -10.05 -18.04
N LYS A 192 2.07 -9.17 -17.84
CA LYS A 192 1.97 -7.77 -18.24
C LYS A 192 2.49 -7.62 -19.65
N PHE A 193 1.64 -7.17 -20.55
CA PHE A 193 2.04 -6.82 -21.92
C PHE A 193 2.47 -5.36 -21.95
N SER A 194 3.72 -5.11 -22.31
CA SER A 194 4.21 -3.77 -22.65
C SER A 194 4.31 -3.67 -24.15
N LYS A 195 3.66 -2.65 -24.73
CA LYS A 195 3.79 -2.39 -26.16
C LYS A 195 5.23 -2.02 -26.49
N ALA A 196 5.74 -2.60 -27.58
CA ALA A 196 7.02 -2.19 -28.13
C ALA A 196 6.96 -0.68 -28.49
N LYS A 197 7.84 0.12 -27.88
CA LYS A 197 8.01 1.53 -28.26
C LYS A 197 8.83 1.61 -29.54
N GLU A 198 8.49 2.55 -30.43
CA GLU A 198 9.35 2.89 -31.57
C GLU A 198 10.73 3.29 -31.06
N ARG A 199 11.76 2.66 -31.61
CA ARG A 199 13.14 3.10 -31.40
C ARG A 199 13.31 4.47 -32.08
N PRO A 200 14.29 5.27 -31.66
CA PRO A 200 14.61 6.55 -32.31
C PRO A 200 14.86 6.44 -33.82
N ASP A 201 15.26 5.25 -34.27
CA ASP A 201 15.48 4.83 -35.66
C ASP A 201 14.18 4.51 -36.44
N GLY A 202 13.00 4.85 -35.90
CA GLY A 202 11.70 4.57 -36.53
C GLY A 202 11.29 3.09 -36.56
N THR A 203 12.18 2.18 -36.17
CA THR A 203 11.91 0.74 -36.09
C THR A 203 11.09 0.41 -34.84
N LYS A 204 9.93 -0.23 -35.01
CA LYS A 204 9.20 -0.88 -33.91
C LYS A 204 9.80 -2.27 -33.66
N PRO A 205 10.22 -2.61 -32.43
CA PRO A 205 10.46 -4.01 -32.09
C PRO A 205 9.22 -4.84 -32.47
N PRO A 206 9.39 -6.00 -33.12
CA PRO A 206 8.27 -6.73 -33.72
C PRO A 206 7.34 -7.40 -32.69
N VAL A 207 7.70 -7.42 -31.41
CA VAL A 207 6.98 -8.17 -30.38
C VAL A 207 6.70 -7.30 -29.17
N ASP A 208 5.45 -7.27 -28.72
CA ASP A 208 5.09 -6.74 -27.41
C ASP A 208 5.80 -7.56 -26.33
N ILE A 209 6.38 -6.88 -25.34
CA ILE A 209 7.13 -7.54 -24.27
C ILE A 209 6.12 -8.09 -23.26
N ALA A 210 6.03 -9.42 -23.17
CA ALA A 210 5.30 -10.11 -22.12
C ALA A 210 6.20 -10.27 -20.90
N ILE A 211 5.93 -9.51 -19.83
CA ILE A 211 6.67 -9.57 -18.57
C ILE A 211 5.83 -10.38 -17.57
N PRO A 212 6.26 -11.59 -17.21
CA PRO A 212 5.57 -12.38 -16.20
C PRO A 212 5.79 -11.77 -14.82
N ALA A 213 4.69 -11.53 -14.12
CA ALA A 213 4.67 -11.02 -12.75
C ALA A 213 4.02 -12.05 -11.83
N PHE A 214 4.59 -12.21 -10.63
CA PHE A 214 4.07 -13.10 -9.59
C PHE A 214 3.86 -12.28 -8.32
N GLY A 215 2.68 -12.41 -7.70
CA GLY A 215 2.37 -11.75 -6.46
C GLY A 215 0.90 -11.34 -6.35
N TYR A 216 0.70 -10.08 -5.99
CA TYR A 216 -0.58 -9.50 -5.61
C TYR A 216 -0.87 -8.21 -6.40
N GLN A 217 -2.10 -7.74 -6.35
CA GLN A 217 -2.53 -6.43 -6.86
C GLN A 217 -2.97 -5.53 -5.70
N ASN A 218 -2.62 -4.25 -5.80
CA ASN A 218 -3.19 -3.16 -5.00
C ASN A 218 -4.10 -2.34 -5.90
N HIS A 219 -5.41 -2.52 -5.75
CA HIS A 219 -6.44 -1.70 -6.39
C HIS A 219 -6.65 -0.48 -5.53
N ILE A 220 -6.57 0.72 -6.10
CA ILE A 220 -6.76 1.96 -5.36
C ILE A 220 -7.75 2.87 -6.08
N SER A 221 -8.47 3.66 -5.30
CA SER A 221 -9.23 4.81 -5.74
C SER A 221 -8.69 6.04 -5.02
N ILE A 222 -8.19 6.99 -5.80
CA ILE A 222 -7.68 8.26 -5.29
C ILE A 222 -8.63 9.40 -5.60
N ASP A 223 -8.68 10.41 -4.74
CA ASP A 223 -9.32 11.68 -5.10
C ASP A 223 -8.45 12.45 -6.09
N ARG A 224 -9.10 13.15 -7.04
CA ARG A 224 -8.38 13.84 -8.11
C ARG A 224 -7.66 15.10 -7.63
N ARG A 225 -8.22 15.82 -6.66
CA ARG A 225 -7.73 17.15 -6.24
C ARG A 225 -6.45 17.06 -5.43
N PHE A 226 -6.44 16.22 -4.41
CA PHE A 226 -5.34 16.05 -3.47
C PHE A 226 -4.48 14.84 -3.82
N GLY A 227 -5.04 13.83 -4.49
CA GLY A 227 -4.31 12.60 -4.83
C GLY A 227 -4.13 11.67 -3.63
N LEU A 228 -4.99 11.76 -2.62
CA LEU A 228 -4.99 10.83 -1.49
C LEU A 228 -5.79 9.58 -1.86
N ILE A 229 -5.32 8.43 -1.40
CA ILE A 229 -6.04 7.17 -1.51
C ILE A 229 -7.25 7.22 -0.57
N ARG A 230 -8.45 6.91 -1.08
CA ARG A 230 -9.72 6.94 -0.34
C ARG A 230 -10.33 5.56 -0.17
N LYS A 231 -10.17 4.70 -1.17
CA LYS A 231 -10.56 3.29 -1.12
C LYS A 231 -9.47 2.45 -1.74
N TRP A 232 -9.31 1.23 -1.25
CA TRP A 232 -8.34 0.29 -1.79
C TRP A 232 -8.80 -1.15 -1.53
N GLN A 233 -8.21 -2.09 -2.25
CA GLN A 233 -8.42 -3.52 -2.08
C GLN A 233 -7.16 -4.26 -2.50
N ALA A 234 -6.82 -5.34 -1.79
CA ALA A 234 -5.75 -6.24 -2.18
C ALA A 234 -6.33 -7.55 -2.73
N THR A 235 -5.76 -8.04 -3.84
CA THR A 235 -6.11 -9.34 -4.43
C THR A 235 -4.86 -10.07 -4.89
N ASP A 236 -4.99 -11.33 -5.29
CA ASP A 236 -3.94 -11.99 -6.06
C ASP A 236 -3.71 -11.28 -7.41
N ALA A 237 -2.54 -11.51 -8.02
CA ALA A 237 -2.15 -10.83 -9.26
C ALA A 237 -2.92 -11.26 -10.51
N ALA A 238 -3.65 -12.38 -10.49
CA ALA A 238 -4.45 -12.85 -11.63
C ALA A 238 -5.90 -12.38 -11.54
N ALA A 239 -6.32 -11.79 -10.41
CA ALA A 239 -7.65 -11.25 -10.23
C ALA A 239 -8.00 -10.23 -11.33
N TYR A 240 -9.21 -10.35 -11.86
CA TYR A 240 -9.67 -9.40 -12.87
C TYR A 240 -9.98 -8.04 -12.22
N GLU A 241 -9.09 -7.07 -12.46
CA GLU A 241 -9.15 -5.70 -11.97
C GLU A 241 -10.52 -5.05 -12.22
N GLY A 242 -11.08 -5.27 -13.41
CA GLY A 242 -12.36 -4.68 -13.80
C GLY A 242 -13.54 -5.08 -12.91
N ALA A 243 -13.54 -6.26 -12.29
CA ALA A 243 -14.61 -6.66 -11.38
C ALA A 243 -14.59 -5.90 -10.04
N ARG A 244 -13.42 -5.41 -9.62
CA ARG A 244 -13.21 -4.82 -8.29
C ARG A 244 -13.85 -3.46 -8.10
N LEU A 245 -14.11 -2.74 -9.18
CA LEU A 245 -14.70 -1.39 -9.14
C LEU A 245 -16.02 -1.35 -8.34
N ARG A 246 -16.86 -2.37 -8.50
CA ARG A 246 -18.17 -2.48 -7.83
C ARG A 246 -18.11 -3.13 -6.43
N GLU A 247 -16.93 -3.56 -5.99
CA GLU A 247 -16.71 -4.21 -4.69
C GLU A 247 -16.29 -3.19 -3.61
N GLY A 248 -16.86 -1.98 -3.65
CA GLY A 248 -16.57 -0.93 -2.65
C GLY A 248 -15.34 -0.07 -2.95
N LEU A 249 -14.78 -0.15 -4.16
CA LEU A 249 -13.63 0.67 -4.57
C LEU A 249 -14.03 2.13 -4.91
N LEU A 250 -15.32 2.42 -5.11
CA LEU A 250 -15.80 3.78 -5.33
C LEU A 250 -16.28 4.43 -4.03
N ASP A 251 -15.85 5.67 -3.81
CA ASP A 251 -16.25 6.48 -2.67
C ASP A 251 -17.43 7.39 -3.04
N LYS A 252 -18.59 7.17 -2.42
CA LYS A 252 -19.80 8.00 -2.62
C LYS A 252 -19.72 9.35 -1.90
N SER A 253 -18.80 9.52 -0.94
CA SER A 253 -18.60 10.78 -0.23
C SER A 253 -17.79 11.81 -1.03
N ASN A 254 -17.29 11.44 -2.21
CA ASN A 254 -16.60 12.36 -3.09
C ASN A 254 -17.57 13.43 -3.62
N THR A 255 -17.15 14.70 -3.58
CA THR A 255 -18.01 15.82 -3.98
C THR A 255 -18.32 15.85 -5.48
N ALA A 256 -17.60 15.08 -6.29
CA ALA A 256 -17.86 14.94 -7.72
C ALA A 256 -18.08 13.48 -8.12
N SER A 257 -19.04 13.28 -9.02
CA SER A 257 -19.50 11.97 -9.49
C SER A 257 -18.59 11.32 -10.54
N HIS A 258 -17.59 12.03 -11.07
CA HIS A 258 -16.78 11.52 -12.18
C HIS A 258 -15.80 10.42 -11.75
N VAL A 259 -15.76 9.32 -12.52
CA VAL A 259 -14.88 8.17 -12.28
C VAL A 259 -13.97 7.93 -13.48
N TRP A 260 -12.65 8.09 -13.31
CA TRP A 260 -11.65 7.80 -14.33
C TRP A 260 -10.97 6.46 -14.08
N ALA A 261 -10.97 5.58 -15.08
CA ALA A 261 -10.32 4.27 -14.99
C ALA A 261 -9.86 3.78 -16.37
N ASP A 262 -8.99 2.78 -16.40
CA ASP A 262 -8.53 2.14 -17.65
C ASP A 262 -9.64 1.35 -18.36
N THR A 263 -9.38 1.04 -19.63
CA THR A 263 -10.21 0.16 -20.46
C THR A 263 -10.55 -1.18 -19.83
N ALA A 264 -9.69 -1.71 -18.95
CA ALA A 264 -9.96 -2.94 -18.19
C ALA A 264 -11.24 -2.83 -17.33
N TYR A 265 -11.57 -1.64 -16.83
CA TYR A 265 -12.76 -1.37 -16.02
C TYR A 265 -14.03 -1.12 -16.83
N ARG A 266 -13.94 -1.05 -18.16
CA ARG A 266 -15.11 -0.82 -19.02
C ARG A 266 -15.84 -2.12 -19.32
N SER A 267 -16.81 -2.45 -18.48
CA SER A 267 -17.75 -3.56 -18.66
C SER A 267 -19.19 -3.05 -18.54
N LYS A 268 -20.16 -3.74 -19.18
CA LYS A 268 -21.59 -3.37 -19.09
C LYS A 268 -22.05 -3.30 -17.63
N ALA A 269 -21.64 -4.28 -16.83
CA ALA A 269 -21.97 -4.33 -15.40
C ALA A 269 -21.42 -3.13 -14.62
N ASN A 270 -20.19 -2.68 -14.90
CA ASN A 270 -19.62 -1.52 -14.21
C ASN A 270 -20.26 -0.21 -14.66
N GLU A 271 -20.58 -0.08 -15.95
CA GLU A 271 -21.28 1.10 -16.48
C GLU A 271 -22.68 1.22 -15.86
N MET A 272 -23.42 0.11 -15.75
CA MET A 272 -24.71 0.07 -15.04
C MET A 272 -24.56 0.39 -13.55
N PHE A 273 -23.60 -0.24 -12.87
CA PHE A 273 -23.33 0.04 -11.45
C PHE A 273 -23.00 1.51 -11.21
N MET A 274 -22.19 2.13 -12.08
CA MET A 274 -21.87 3.56 -11.97
C MET A 274 -23.12 4.42 -12.13
N ASP A 275 -23.94 4.14 -13.14
CA ASP A 275 -25.18 4.87 -13.41
C ASP A 275 -26.18 4.78 -12.25
N GLU A 276 -26.44 3.56 -11.75
CA GLU A 276 -27.34 3.28 -10.61
C GLU A 276 -26.88 3.94 -9.31
N ASN A 277 -25.58 4.19 -9.16
CA ASN A 277 -24.99 4.79 -7.96
C ASN A 277 -24.66 6.29 -8.12
N GLY A 278 -25.13 6.93 -9.21
CA GLY A 278 -24.98 8.37 -9.44
C GLY A 278 -23.58 8.81 -9.89
N PHE A 279 -22.77 7.89 -10.42
CA PHE A 279 -21.43 8.17 -10.94
C PHE A 279 -21.45 8.45 -12.45
N VAL A 280 -20.57 9.35 -12.89
CA VAL A 280 -20.35 9.68 -14.30
C VAL A 280 -19.11 8.97 -14.83
N SER A 281 -19.31 8.04 -15.75
CA SER A 281 -18.25 7.21 -16.31
C SER A 281 -17.30 8.00 -17.24
N CYS A 282 -16.08 8.21 -16.76
CA CYS A 282 -14.95 8.69 -17.55
C CYS A 282 -14.00 7.55 -17.96
N VAL A 283 -14.43 6.30 -17.93
CA VAL A 283 -13.61 5.13 -18.29
C VAL A 283 -13.20 5.15 -19.77
N HIS A 284 -11.98 4.72 -20.06
CA HIS A 284 -11.44 4.69 -21.44
C HIS A 284 -12.26 3.77 -22.36
N ARG A 285 -12.43 4.17 -23.63
CA ARG A 285 -13.07 3.35 -24.66
C ARG A 285 -12.06 2.33 -25.20
N LYS A 286 -12.46 1.06 -25.35
CA LYS A 286 -11.64 0.01 -25.98
C LYS A 286 -11.49 0.27 -27.49
N LYS A 287 -10.33 -0.11 -28.04
CA LYS A 287 -10.09 -0.11 -29.48
C LYS A 287 -10.98 -1.16 -30.14
N PRO A 288 -11.69 -0.86 -31.23
CA PRO A 288 -12.44 -1.86 -31.97
C PRO A 288 -11.51 -2.96 -32.53
N LYS A 289 -11.97 -4.21 -32.56
CA LYS A 289 -11.19 -5.32 -33.10
C LYS A 289 -10.95 -5.10 -34.60
N GLY A 290 -9.71 -5.28 -35.05
CA GLY A 290 -9.33 -5.21 -36.48
C GLY A 290 -9.40 -3.81 -37.12
N ARG A 291 -9.72 -2.75 -36.37
CA ARG A 291 -9.80 -1.38 -36.91
C ARG A 291 -8.98 -0.39 -36.09
N PRO A 292 -8.44 0.69 -36.68
CA PRO A 292 -7.80 1.75 -35.92
C PRO A 292 -8.79 2.41 -34.95
N MET A 293 -8.28 3.00 -33.89
CA MET A 293 -9.11 3.77 -32.95
C MET A 293 -9.69 4.98 -33.70
N PRO A 294 -11.02 5.22 -33.67
CA PRO A 294 -11.59 6.43 -34.25
C PRO A 294 -10.94 7.68 -33.67
N ARG A 295 -10.57 8.66 -34.51
CA ARG A 295 -9.83 9.87 -34.10
C ARG A 295 -10.50 10.61 -32.93
N ARG A 296 -11.83 10.76 -32.97
CA ARG A 296 -12.61 11.40 -31.89
C ARG A 296 -12.47 10.63 -30.56
N THR A 297 -12.52 9.30 -30.61
CA THR A 297 -12.34 8.44 -29.44
C THR A 297 -10.92 8.51 -28.90
N ALA A 298 -9.91 8.55 -29.78
CA ALA A 298 -8.52 8.70 -29.38
C ALA A 298 -8.27 10.03 -28.66
N ILE A 299 -8.82 11.14 -29.17
CA ILE A 299 -8.73 12.47 -28.52
C ILE A 299 -9.43 12.45 -27.15
N ALA A 300 -10.64 11.88 -27.06
CA ALA A 300 -11.37 11.77 -25.81
C ALA A 300 -10.61 10.91 -24.78
N ASN A 301 -10.06 9.77 -25.20
CA ASN A 301 -9.22 8.93 -24.35
C ASN A 301 -7.95 9.67 -23.91
N GLY A 302 -7.31 10.44 -24.79
CA GLY A 302 -6.15 11.26 -24.46
C GLY A 302 -6.43 12.31 -23.38
N ARG A 303 -7.58 13.00 -23.47
CA ARG A 303 -8.04 13.92 -22.41
C ARG A 303 -8.25 13.20 -21.08
N LYS A 304 -8.86 12.02 -21.09
CA LYS A 304 -9.05 11.17 -19.90
C LYS A 304 -7.72 10.69 -19.31
N SER A 305 -6.75 10.34 -20.16
CA SER A 305 -5.42 9.86 -19.71
C SER A 305 -4.64 10.93 -18.94
N LYS A 306 -4.74 12.21 -19.33
CA LYS A 306 -4.10 13.32 -18.59
C LYS A 306 -4.59 13.44 -17.14
N ILE A 307 -5.86 13.09 -16.89
CA ILE A 307 -6.39 13.07 -15.53
C ILE A 307 -5.96 11.78 -14.84
N ARG A 308 -6.13 10.62 -15.50
CA ARG A 308 -5.79 9.33 -14.91
C ARG A 308 -4.33 9.21 -14.50
N SER A 309 -3.38 9.82 -15.22
CA SER A 309 -1.95 9.73 -14.93
C SER A 309 -1.55 10.19 -13.52
N HIS A 310 -2.40 10.94 -12.80
CA HIS A 310 -2.13 11.33 -11.42
C HIS A 310 -1.98 10.12 -10.48
N VAL A 311 -2.67 9.00 -10.77
CA VAL A 311 -2.55 7.76 -9.99
C VAL A 311 -1.16 7.11 -10.12
N GLU A 312 -0.44 7.40 -11.19
CA GLU A 312 0.92 6.88 -11.39
C GLU A 312 1.89 7.43 -10.34
N HIS A 313 1.63 8.61 -9.77
CA HIS A 313 2.44 9.15 -8.67
C HIS A 313 2.35 8.28 -7.41
N VAL A 314 1.16 7.71 -7.13
CA VAL A 314 0.96 6.79 -6.00
C VAL A 314 1.83 5.56 -6.19
N PHE A 315 1.72 4.94 -7.37
CA PHE A 315 2.46 3.73 -7.68
C PHE A 315 3.97 3.98 -7.80
N ALA A 316 4.39 5.14 -8.30
CA ALA A 316 5.79 5.53 -8.36
C ALA A 316 6.39 5.63 -6.95
N GLU A 317 5.69 6.29 -6.02
CA GLU A 317 6.14 6.39 -4.62
C GLU A 317 6.23 5.00 -3.97
N GLN A 318 5.19 4.17 -4.13
CA GLN A 318 5.15 2.82 -3.57
C GLN A 318 6.24 1.91 -4.14
N LYS A 319 6.50 1.96 -5.44
CA LYS A 319 7.45 1.07 -6.11
C LYS A 319 8.89 1.54 -6.03
N SER A 320 9.13 2.84 -6.19
CA SER A 320 10.48 3.40 -6.22
C SER A 320 10.96 3.71 -4.81
N ARG A 321 10.29 4.63 -4.12
CA ARG A 321 10.78 5.17 -2.84
C ARG A 321 10.52 4.21 -1.68
N MET A 322 9.34 3.60 -1.63
CA MET A 322 9.00 2.64 -0.59
C MET A 322 9.46 1.22 -0.91
N SER A 323 9.90 0.95 -2.15
CA SER A 323 10.35 -0.38 -2.60
C SER A 323 9.39 -1.50 -2.17
N LEU A 324 8.09 -1.29 -2.39
CA LEU A 324 7.02 -2.17 -1.91
C LEU A 324 7.10 -3.54 -2.57
N VAL A 325 7.28 -4.57 -1.73
CA VAL A 325 7.34 -5.98 -2.13
C VAL A 325 6.69 -6.84 -1.04
N ILE A 326 5.93 -7.87 -1.43
CA ILE A 326 5.29 -8.78 -0.48
C ILE A 326 6.24 -9.95 -0.21
N ARG A 327 6.80 -10.00 1.00
CA ARG A 327 7.67 -11.10 1.46
C ARG A 327 6.92 -12.08 2.37
N THR A 328 5.70 -11.73 2.77
CA THR A 328 4.83 -12.54 3.62
C THR A 328 4.06 -13.55 2.78
N ILE A 329 3.76 -14.70 3.37
CA ILE A 329 2.97 -15.75 2.75
C ILE A 329 1.49 -15.53 3.07
N GLY A 330 0.65 -15.52 2.04
CA GLY A 330 -0.80 -15.49 2.13
C GLY A 330 -1.43 -14.10 2.00
N ILE A 331 -2.66 -14.07 1.47
CA ILE A 331 -3.37 -12.84 1.10
C ILE A 331 -3.62 -11.94 2.31
N ALA A 332 -4.00 -12.47 3.47
CA ALA A 332 -4.29 -11.64 4.65
C ALA A 332 -3.07 -10.80 5.09
N ARG A 333 -1.88 -11.41 5.12
CA ARG A 333 -0.63 -10.70 5.45
C ARG A 333 -0.22 -9.74 4.33
N ALA A 334 -0.46 -10.10 3.07
CA ALA A 334 -0.25 -9.22 1.94
C ALA A 334 -1.15 -7.97 2.03
N THR A 335 -2.44 -8.14 2.35
CA THR A 335 -3.42 -7.08 2.57
C THR A 335 -2.96 -6.13 3.67
N LEU A 336 -2.51 -6.65 4.82
CA LEU A 336 -1.97 -5.80 5.88
C LEU A 336 -0.77 -4.97 5.38
N LYS A 337 0.18 -5.60 4.67
CA LYS A 337 1.37 -4.91 4.16
C LYS A 337 1.03 -3.85 3.10
N ILE A 338 0.07 -4.14 2.22
CA ILE A 338 -0.42 -3.21 1.20
C ILE A 338 -1.16 -2.04 1.86
N GLY A 339 -2.04 -2.32 2.82
CA GLY A 339 -2.76 -1.30 3.56
C GLY A 339 -1.83 -0.37 4.32
N MET A 340 -0.79 -0.91 4.99
CA MET A 340 0.24 -0.08 5.62
C MET A 340 0.96 0.81 4.61
N ALA A 341 1.27 0.28 3.42
CA ALA A 341 1.89 1.09 2.37
C ALA A 341 0.96 2.20 1.84
N ASN A 342 -0.35 1.93 1.77
CA ASN A 342 -1.36 2.93 1.40
C ASN A 342 -1.49 4.03 2.46
N ILE A 343 -1.51 3.68 3.76
CA ILE A 343 -1.51 4.65 4.86
C ILE A 343 -0.25 5.52 4.78
N VAL A 344 0.95 4.91 4.71
CA VAL A 344 2.21 5.66 4.66
C VAL A 344 2.32 6.54 3.42
N TYR A 345 1.79 6.09 2.27
CA TYR A 345 1.67 6.96 1.10
C TYR A 345 0.83 8.20 1.41
N ASN A 346 -0.35 8.03 2.02
CA ASN A 346 -1.21 9.15 2.37
C ASN A 346 -0.54 10.11 3.38
N VAL A 347 0.20 9.60 4.37
CA VAL A 347 1.00 10.44 5.30
C VAL A 347 2.02 11.28 4.53
N LYS A 348 2.80 10.65 3.64
CA LYS A 348 3.78 11.37 2.80
C LYS A 348 3.09 12.41 1.92
N ARG A 349 1.94 12.07 1.35
CA ARG A 349 1.18 12.97 0.48
C ARG A 349 0.61 14.15 1.25
N LEU A 350 0.11 13.94 2.46
CA LEU A 350 -0.36 14.99 3.37
C LEU A 350 0.75 16.01 3.65
N ILE A 351 1.94 15.53 4.03
CA ILE A 351 3.11 16.41 4.26
C ILE A 351 3.43 17.26 3.01
N CYS A 352 3.36 16.67 1.82
CA CYS A 352 3.57 17.43 0.58
C CYS A 352 2.48 18.49 0.36
N LEU A 353 1.23 18.21 0.70
CA LEU A 353 0.12 19.16 0.57
C LEU A 353 0.22 20.29 1.57
N GLU A 354 0.56 20.00 2.83
CA GLU A 354 0.77 21.02 3.87
C GLU A 354 1.95 21.94 3.52
N LYS A 355 3.07 21.38 3.07
CA LYS A 355 4.22 22.17 2.59
C LYS A 355 3.84 23.07 1.41
N ALA A 356 3.02 22.58 0.48
CA ALA A 356 2.57 23.37 -0.66
C ALA A 356 1.52 24.42 -0.30
N ALA A 357 0.82 24.29 0.84
CA ALA A 357 -0.12 25.28 1.34
C ALA A 357 0.56 26.40 2.14
N MET A 358 1.73 26.11 2.72
CA MET A 358 2.56 27.08 3.45
C MET A 358 3.52 27.87 2.55
N ALA A 359 3.75 27.40 1.32
CA ALA A 359 4.58 28.06 0.30
C ALA A 359 3.71 28.94 -0.61
#